data_AF-A0A4P7GWI7-F1
#
_entry.id   AF-A0A4P7GWI7-F1
#
_cell.length_a   1.000
_cell.length_b   1.000
_cell.length_c   1.000
_cell.angle_alpha   90.00
_cell.angle_beta   90.00
_cell.angle_gamma   90.00
#
_symmetry.space_group_name_H-M   'P 1'
#
loop_
_entity.id
_entity.type
_entity.pdbx_description
1 polymer ?
#
loop_
_entity_poly.entity_id
_entity_poly.type
_entity_poly.pdbx_seq_one_letter_code
_entity_poly.pdbx_strand_id
1 'polypeptide(L)'
;MTMDTPRYDRRAASRVLAELAQPGLFATPVAVPDRRRIEFTCTALHTEPNSHLTYSQRLYLERFMRPCRPYQVTSATHRITWTDSDGIPNTGHYRADGLGPLVPIAMRETVLALWHALDANTAFAERISALGPRAHAVLDGTTTDHEPMDIFRVGIEAAGRALAQHALLARQTPYRSAIELALGMRESGLFSAVATRWYWELQASTYRRGMIPVTLIAQPDGTVRYSAETVATLRAMKDATIADAHTVMRRATHVEGLSIPAALAKYHDDLDLISRQYALLPAGTRPACLAAMPHHLGGGHYTVLPVVVDQFVTVFTQAVSRCELVEVSAALDEDTADRAATAEDQVFYVPDMTCKHCVRTIGGVLESMDIRVVEIDLISKRVVAEFRSPRNRARAFEAIRDGGYNPVAEKPERAAEGVRTAAPSETAV
;
A
#
# COMPACT_ATOMS: atom_id res chain seq x y z
N MET A 1 -38.46 -11.95 -1.51
CA MET A 1 -37.03 -11.83 -1.87
C MET A 1 -36.28 -11.29 -0.66
N THR A 2 -35.67 -12.15 0.13
CA THR A 2 -34.73 -11.72 1.18
C THR A 2 -33.51 -11.15 0.47
N MET A 3 -33.33 -9.83 0.53
CA MET A 3 -32.06 -9.22 0.14
C MET A 3 -30.98 -9.85 1.01
N ASP A 4 -30.02 -10.56 0.40
CA ASP A 4 -28.90 -11.18 1.11
C ASP A 4 -28.09 -10.06 1.78
N THR A 5 -28.30 -9.86 3.07
CA THR A 5 -27.56 -8.88 3.86
C THR A 5 -26.06 -9.23 3.84
N PRO A 6 -25.16 -8.27 3.59
CA PRO A 6 -23.72 -8.52 3.59
C PRO A 6 -23.29 -9.23 4.87
N ARG A 7 -22.72 -10.44 4.71
CA ARG A 7 -22.31 -11.29 5.83
C ARG A 7 -20.79 -11.38 5.83
N TYR A 8 -20.20 -11.03 6.97
CA TYR A 8 -18.78 -11.25 7.21
C TYR A 8 -18.49 -12.77 7.27
N ASP A 9 -17.81 -13.28 6.25
CA ASP A 9 -17.39 -14.68 6.15
C ASP A 9 -16.07 -14.79 5.38
N ARG A 10 -14.97 -14.83 6.14
CA ARG A 10 -13.61 -14.90 5.58
C ARG A 10 -13.35 -16.15 4.76
N ARG A 11 -13.92 -17.29 5.18
CA ARG A 11 -13.65 -18.56 4.50
C ARG A 11 -14.37 -18.59 3.16
N ALA A 12 -15.62 -18.12 3.13
CA ALA A 12 -16.37 -17.95 1.90
C ALA A 12 -15.71 -16.93 0.96
N ALA A 13 -15.32 -15.75 1.46
CA ALA A 13 -14.64 -14.74 0.66
C ALA A 13 -13.33 -15.27 0.06
N SER A 14 -12.51 -15.95 0.88
CA SER A 14 -11.28 -16.60 0.41
C SER A 14 -11.53 -17.67 -0.66
N ARG A 15 -12.60 -18.46 -0.51
CA ARG A 15 -12.99 -19.47 -1.51
C ARG A 15 -13.40 -18.82 -2.83
N VAL A 16 -14.22 -17.78 -2.80
CA VAL A 16 -14.61 -17.02 -4.00
C VAL A 16 -13.36 -16.52 -4.74
N LEU A 17 -12.41 -15.92 -4.04
CA LEU A 17 -11.15 -15.45 -4.64
C LEU A 17 -10.31 -16.63 -5.19
N ALA A 18 -10.24 -17.75 -4.47
CA ALA A 18 -9.50 -18.93 -4.93
C ALA A 18 -10.10 -19.52 -6.21
N GLU A 19 -11.42 -19.63 -6.29
CA GLU A 19 -12.16 -20.12 -7.47
C GLU A 19 -12.02 -19.17 -8.67
N LEU A 20 -11.98 -17.86 -8.45
CA LEU A 20 -11.73 -16.88 -9.52
C LEU A 20 -10.29 -16.94 -10.05
N ALA A 21 -9.32 -17.12 -9.15
CA ALA A 21 -7.90 -17.19 -9.50
C ALA A 21 -7.54 -18.50 -10.23
N GLN A 22 -8.22 -19.61 -9.92
CA GLN A 22 -8.14 -20.84 -10.73
C GLN A 22 -8.97 -20.67 -12.02
N PRO A 23 -8.59 -21.19 -13.20
CA PRO A 23 -7.43 -22.05 -13.52
C PRO A 23 -6.09 -21.31 -13.66
N GLY A 24 -6.08 -19.98 -13.69
CA GLY A 24 -4.84 -19.23 -13.75
C GLY A 24 -5.07 -17.72 -13.68
N LEU A 25 -4.58 -17.11 -12.59
CA LEU A 25 -4.67 -15.67 -12.36
C LEU A 25 -3.82 -14.89 -13.36
N PHE A 26 -2.62 -15.42 -13.67
CA PHE A 26 -1.68 -14.89 -14.66
C PHE A 26 -1.51 -15.86 -15.83
N ALA A 27 -2.62 -16.45 -16.31
CA ALA A 27 -2.60 -17.34 -17.48
C ALA A 27 -2.20 -16.60 -18.76
N THR A 28 -2.54 -15.32 -18.87
CA THR A 28 -2.00 -14.41 -19.89
C THR A 28 -0.54 -14.11 -19.56
N PRO A 29 0.41 -14.29 -20.51
CA PRO A 29 1.80 -13.95 -20.28
C PRO A 29 1.94 -12.51 -19.82
N VAL A 30 2.64 -12.29 -18.71
CA VAL A 30 2.95 -10.93 -18.25
C VAL A 30 3.95 -10.34 -19.23
N ALA A 31 3.56 -9.24 -19.87
CA ALA A 31 4.44 -8.52 -20.77
C ALA A 31 5.68 -8.08 -20.01
N VAL A 32 6.82 -8.36 -20.63
CA VAL A 32 8.10 -7.98 -20.08
C VAL A 32 8.24 -6.46 -20.19
N PRO A 33 8.48 -5.71 -19.09
CA PRO A 33 8.56 -4.26 -19.17
C PRO A 33 9.64 -3.81 -20.16
N ASP A 34 9.41 -2.71 -20.88
CA ASP A 34 10.47 -2.11 -21.71
C ASP A 34 11.57 -1.51 -20.84
N ARG A 35 12.78 -1.38 -21.41
CA ARG A 35 13.88 -0.68 -20.74
C ARG A 35 13.51 0.80 -20.62
N ARG A 36 13.58 1.37 -19.42
CA ARG A 36 13.09 2.72 -19.16
C ARG A 36 13.99 3.49 -18.22
N ARG A 37 14.20 4.75 -18.57
CA ARG A 37 14.78 5.78 -17.71
C ARG A 37 13.66 6.37 -16.83
N ILE A 38 13.81 6.30 -15.51
CA ILE A 38 12.86 6.81 -14.53
C ILE A 38 13.55 7.91 -13.74
N GLU A 39 13.02 9.12 -13.86
CA GLU A 39 13.46 10.27 -13.08
C GLU A 39 12.74 10.26 -11.74
N PHE A 40 13.50 10.51 -10.66
CA PHE A 40 12.95 10.60 -9.32
C PHE A 40 13.61 11.75 -8.56
N THR A 41 12.89 12.35 -7.63
CA THR A 41 13.43 13.32 -6.69
C THR A 41 13.61 12.66 -5.33
N CYS A 42 14.61 13.11 -4.58
CA CYS A 42 14.95 12.55 -3.28
C CYS A 42 14.90 13.62 -2.18
N THR A 43 14.43 13.25 -0.99
CA THR A 43 14.41 14.11 0.19
C THR A 43 14.89 13.32 1.40
N ALA A 44 15.94 13.78 2.07
CA ALA A 44 16.39 13.18 3.32
C ALA A 44 15.32 13.33 4.41
N LEU A 45 15.13 12.28 5.21
CA LEU A 45 14.25 12.32 6.37
C LEU A 45 15.00 12.91 7.57
N HIS A 46 14.35 13.85 8.27
CA HIS A 46 14.89 14.46 9.47
C HIS A 46 14.34 13.78 10.71
N THR A 47 15.23 13.18 11.50
CA THR A 47 14.87 12.54 12.77
C THR A 47 14.73 13.57 13.90
N GLU A 48 13.97 13.22 14.93
CA GLU A 48 13.94 14.05 16.14
C GLU A 48 15.30 14.03 16.87
N PRO A 49 15.64 15.09 17.62
CA PRO A 49 16.81 15.08 18.48
C PRO A 49 16.82 13.87 19.42
N ASN A 50 17.96 13.16 19.50
CA ASN A 50 18.15 11.94 20.30
C ASN A 50 17.24 10.76 19.90
N SER A 51 16.72 10.73 18.67
CA SER A 51 15.89 9.65 18.12
C SER A 51 16.38 9.26 16.73
N HIS A 52 16.16 8.00 16.33
CA HIS A 52 16.31 7.54 14.94
C HIS A 52 14.98 7.58 14.16
N LEU A 53 13.90 8.01 14.81
CA LEU A 53 12.58 8.18 14.21
C LEU A 53 12.33 9.66 13.91
N THR A 54 11.56 9.92 12.85
CA THR A 54 10.94 11.23 12.64
C THR A 54 9.81 11.47 13.64
N TYR A 55 9.39 12.72 13.81
CA TYR A 55 8.26 13.09 14.66
C TYR A 55 6.99 12.29 14.32
N SER A 56 6.65 12.21 13.03
CA SER A 56 5.47 11.48 12.54
C SER A 56 5.56 9.97 12.77
N GLN A 57 6.75 9.38 12.64
CA GLN A 57 6.99 7.97 12.94
C GLN A 57 6.84 7.67 14.44
N ARG A 58 7.38 8.53 15.31
CA ARG A 58 7.27 8.38 16.77
C ARG A 58 5.81 8.48 17.22
N LEU A 59 5.07 9.48 16.76
CA LEU A 59 3.64 9.61 17.08
C LEU A 59 2.84 8.39 16.63
N TYR A 60 3.12 7.88 15.43
CA TYR A 60 2.44 6.68 14.93
C TYR A 60 2.75 5.45 15.80
N LEU A 61 4.02 5.26 16.16
CA LEU A 61 4.47 4.18 17.03
C LEU A 61 3.74 4.22 18.39
N GLU A 62 3.73 5.37 19.05
CA GLU A 62 3.12 5.56 20.37
C GLU A 62 1.61 5.32 20.36
N ARG A 63 0.93 5.74 19.29
CA ARG A 63 -0.53 5.67 19.19
C ARG A 63 -1.03 4.31 18.72
N PHE A 64 -0.39 3.71 17.71
CA PHE A 64 -0.97 2.59 16.96
C PHE A 64 -0.17 1.30 16.99
N MET A 65 1.07 1.31 17.46
CA MET A 65 1.94 0.14 17.41
C MET A 65 2.24 -0.46 18.78
N ARG A 66 1.48 -0.10 19.82
CA ARG A 66 1.69 -0.66 21.17
C ARG A 66 1.55 -2.19 21.13
N PRO A 67 2.45 -2.97 21.79
CA PRO A 67 3.51 -2.54 22.71
C PRO A 67 4.90 -2.32 22.07
N CYS A 68 5.01 -2.21 20.74
CA CYS A 68 6.27 -2.00 20.03
C CYS A 68 7.04 -0.81 20.59
N ARG A 69 8.35 -0.97 20.75
CA ARG A 69 9.29 0.02 21.27
C ARG A 69 10.07 0.69 20.13
N PRO A 70 10.59 1.91 20.33
CA PRO A 70 11.33 2.62 19.28
C PRO A 70 12.49 1.83 18.69
N TYR A 71 13.29 1.15 19.52
CA TYR A 71 14.45 0.36 19.05
C TYR A 71 14.07 -0.86 18.19
N GLN A 72 12.81 -1.28 18.20
CA GLN A 72 12.30 -2.39 17.38
C GLN A 72 11.89 -1.92 15.98
N VAL A 73 11.94 -0.61 15.72
CA VAL A 73 11.55 0.00 14.44
C VAL A 73 12.80 0.43 13.68
N THR A 74 12.92 -0.04 12.44
CA THR A 74 13.87 0.54 11.47
C THR A 74 13.18 1.64 10.69
N SER A 75 13.84 2.80 10.60
CA SER A 75 13.38 3.95 9.80
C SER A 75 14.17 4.04 8.49
N ALA A 76 13.51 4.50 7.43
CA ALA A 76 14.12 4.95 6.20
C ALA A 76 14.98 6.20 6.45
N THR A 77 15.93 6.47 5.55
CA THR A 77 16.72 7.71 5.62
C THR A 77 16.28 8.72 4.57
N HIS A 78 15.58 8.28 3.53
CA HIS A 78 15.11 9.13 2.44
C HIS A 78 13.69 8.77 2.03
N ARG A 79 12.96 9.78 1.58
CA ARG A 79 11.72 9.67 0.82
C ARG A 79 12.04 10.01 -0.64
N ILE A 80 11.41 9.29 -1.56
CA ILE A 80 11.47 9.56 -2.99
C ILE A 80 10.09 9.82 -3.55
N THR A 81 10.05 10.60 -4.62
CA THR A 81 8.86 10.79 -5.44
C THR A 81 9.22 10.64 -6.91
N TRP A 82 8.34 10.00 -7.68
CA TRP A 82 8.52 9.80 -9.12
C TRP A 82 7.16 9.64 -9.79
N THR A 83 7.15 9.66 -11.12
CA THR A 83 5.99 9.30 -11.92
C THR A 83 6.27 7.94 -12.57
N ASP A 84 5.38 6.97 -12.39
CA ASP A 84 5.55 5.61 -12.90
C ASP A 84 5.27 5.49 -14.41
N SER A 85 5.33 4.27 -14.94
CA SER A 85 5.18 4.05 -16.37
C SER A 85 3.80 4.38 -16.95
N ASP A 86 2.76 4.38 -16.12
CA ASP A 86 1.39 4.76 -16.47
C ASP A 86 1.14 6.26 -16.26
N GLY A 87 2.16 7.01 -15.86
CA GLY A 87 2.01 8.43 -15.57
C GLY A 87 1.33 8.68 -14.22
N ILE A 88 1.39 7.75 -13.27
CA ILE A 88 0.81 7.92 -11.95
C ILE A 88 1.90 8.40 -10.99
N PRO A 89 1.66 9.45 -10.19
CA PRO A 89 2.62 9.91 -9.20
C PRO A 89 2.74 8.89 -8.06
N ASN A 90 3.97 8.65 -7.62
CA ASN A 90 4.33 7.67 -6.60
C ASN A 90 5.25 8.28 -5.56
N THR A 91 5.19 7.71 -4.36
CA THR A 91 6.04 8.00 -3.21
C THR A 91 6.62 6.70 -2.70
N GLY A 92 7.81 6.78 -2.12
CA GLY A 92 8.51 5.61 -1.60
C GLY A 92 9.57 6.01 -0.60
N HIS A 93 10.14 5.01 0.06
CA HIS A 93 11.15 5.21 1.08
C HIS A 93 12.29 4.23 0.87
N TYR A 94 13.50 4.69 1.15
CA TYR A 94 14.67 3.84 1.13
C TYR A 94 15.69 4.25 2.19
N ARG A 95 16.69 3.39 2.39
CA ARG A 95 17.87 3.68 3.20
C ARG A 95 19.09 3.88 2.32
N ALA A 96 19.80 4.98 2.54
CA ALA A 96 21.04 5.32 1.85
C ALA A 96 22.16 4.29 2.08
N ASP A 97 22.14 3.61 3.23
CA ASP A 97 23.04 2.50 3.57
C ASP A 97 22.45 1.12 3.21
N GLY A 98 21.42 1.07 2.35
CA GLY A 98 20.72 -0.14 1.91
C GLY A 98 20.73 -0.30 0.39
N LEU A 99 19.66 -0.85 -0.18
CA LEU A 99 19.54 -1.14 -1.62
C LEU A 99 19.10 0.07 -2.47
N GLY A 100 19.05 1.27 -1.88
CA GLY A 100 18.75 2.50 -2.62
C GLY A 100 17.29 2.63 -3.11
N PRO A 101 17.02 3.61 -3.99
CA PRO A 101 15.69 3.90 -4.53
C PRO A 101 15.18 2.86 -5.55
N LEU A 102 16.04 1.95 -6.01
CA LEU A 102 15.71 0.96 -7.02
C LEU A 102 14.62 -0.02 -6.59
N VAL A 103 14.61 -0.46 -5.34
CA VAL A 103 13.61 -1.41 -4.87
C VAL A 103 12.19 -0.83 -4.93
N PRO A 104 11.86 0.31 -4.29
CA PRO A 104 10.51 0.85 -4.36
C PRO A 104 10.07 1.22 -5.79
N ILE A 105 10.96 1.71 -6.65
CA ILE A 105 10.62 2.07 -8.04
C ILE A 105 10.36 0.82 -8.89
N ALA A 106 11.30 -0.13 -8.93
CA ALA A 106 11.12 -1.37 -9.71
C ALA A 106 9.95 -2.21 -9.19
N MET A 107 9.66 -2.14 -7.89
CA MET A 107 8.48 -2.76 -7.28
C MET A 107 7.20 -2.17 -7.88
N ARG A 108 7.11 -0.85 -8.02
CA ARG A 108 5.92 -0.22 -8.60
C ARG A 108 5.73 -0.60 -10.06
N GLU A 109 6.81 -0.61 -10.85
CA GLU A 109 6.77 -1.07 -12.24
C GLU A 109 6.33 -2.53 -12.35
N THR A 110 6.73 -3.37 -11.38
CA THR A 110 6.26 -4.75 -11.27
C THR A 110 4.76 -4.83 -11.00
N VAL A 111 4.25 -4.00 -10.08
CA VAL A 111 2.82 -3.92 -9.79
C VAL A 111 2.03 -3.57 -11.04
N LEU A 112 2.46 -2.55 -11.79
CA LEU A 112 1.79 -2.12 -13.02
C LEU A 112 1.76 -3.23 -14.07
N ALA A 113 2.89 -3.89 -14.32
CA ALA A 113 2.95 -5.00 -15.28
C ALA A 113 1.98 -6.13 -14.91
N LEU A 114 1.84 -6.45 -13.63
CA LEU A 114 0.89 -7.46 -13.15
C LEU A 114 -0.56 -6.99 -13.22
N TRP A 115 -0.82 -5.71 -12.96
CA TRP A 115 -2.15 -5.12 -13.12
C TRP A 115 -2.60 -5.17 -14.58
N HIS A 116 -1.74 -4.76 -15.52
CA HIS A 116 -2.03 -4.86 -16.95
C HIS A 116 -2.27 -6.31 -17.38
N ALA A 117 -1.49 -7.26 -16.84
CA ALA A 117 -1.70 -8.68 -17.13
C ALA A 117 -3.05 -9.21 -16.57
N LEU A 118 -3.48 -8.74 -15.40
CA LEU A 118 -4.82 -9.05 -14.89
C LEU A 118 -5.92 -8.46 -15.76
N ASP A 119 -5.76 -7.20 -16.19
CA ASP A 119 -6.75 -6.49 -17.02
C ASP A 119 -6.86 -7.12 -18.41
N ALA A 120 -5.75 -7.58 -18.97
CA ALA A 120 -5.71 -8.30 -20.24
C ALA A 120 -6.25 -9.75 -20.15
N ASN A 121 -6.50 -10.27 -18.95
CA ASN A 121 -7.01 -11.63 -18.76
C ASN A 121 -8.54 -11.66 -18.94
N THR A 122 -9.00 -11.73 -20.19
CA THR A 122 -10.43 -11.74 -20.54
C THR A 122 -11.18 -12.90 -19.88
N ALA A 123 -10.56 -14.09 -19.79
CA ALA A 123 -11.16 -15.24 -19.13
C ALA A 123 -11.37 -14.99 -17.63
N PHE A 124 -10.48 -14.24 -16.97
CA PHE A 124 -10.66 -13.84 -15.57
C PHE A 124 -11.78 -12.80 -15.42
N ALA A 125 -11.84 -11.82 -16.32
CA ALA A 125 -12.93 -10.85 -16.36
C ALA A 125 -14.31 -11.52 -16.55
N GLU A 126 -14.42 -12.49 -17.46
CA GLU A 126 -15.63 -13.29 -17.66
C GLU A 126 -16.05 -14.04 -16.39
N ARG A 127 -15.09 -14.64 -15.66
CA ARG A 127 -15.37 -15.31 -14.38
C ARG A 127 -15.87 -14.34 -13.32
N ILE A 128 -15.33 -13.11 -13.27
CA ILE A 128 -15.83 -12.06 -12.38
C ILE A 128 -17.27 -11.68 -12.77
N SER A 129 -17.55 -11.43 -14.05
CA SER A 129 -18.88 -11.06 -14.52
C SER A 129 -19.93 -12.15 -14.29
N ALA A 130 -19.52 -13.41 -14.21
CA ALA A 130 -20.38 -14.54 -13.91
C ALA A 130 -20.66 -14.75 -12.41
N LEU A 131 -20.11 -13.92 -11.51
CA LEU A 131 -20.34 -14.05 -10.07
C LEU A 131 -21.80 -13.79 -9.70
N GLY A 132 -22.38 -14.71 -8.93
CA GLY A 132 -23.73 -14.55 -8.42
C GLY A 132 -23.83 -13.53 -7.28
N PRO A 133 -25.05 -13.01 -6.98
CA PRO A 133 -25.27 -12.01 -5.93
C PRO A 133 -24.74 -12.41 -4.55
N ARG A 134 -24.80 -13.71 -4.21
CA ARG A 134 -24.29 -14.22 -2.94
C ARG A 134 -22.77 -14.08 -2.80
N ALA A 135 -22.02 -14.25 -3.89
CA ALA A 135 -20.57 -14.10 -3.87
C ALA A 135 -20.20 -12.62 -3.64
N HIS A 136 -20.87 -11.70 -4.35
CA HIS A 136 -20.72 -10.26 -4.12
C HIS A 136 -21.06 -9.88 -2.68
N ALA A 137 -22.19 -10.31 -2.13
CA ALA A 137 -22.58 -10.00 -0.75
C ALA A 137 -21.56 -10.48 0.30
N VAL A 138 -20.88 -11.60 0.05
CA VAL A 138 -19.81 -12.11 0.91
C VAL A 138 -18.54 -11.25 0.81
N LEU A 139 -18.14 -10.85 -0.41
CA LEU A 139 -17.01 -9.96 -0.61
C LEU A 139 -17.28 -8.60 0.03
N ASP A 140 -18.42 -7.96 -0.27
CA ASP A 140 -18.88 -6.69 0.33
C ASP A 140 -18.89 -6.73 1.87
N GLY A 141 -19.31 -7.86 2.44
CA GLY A 141 -19.38 -8.06 3.88
C GLY A 141 -18.01 -8.26 4.55
N THR A 142 -16.98 -8.65 3.80
CA THR A 142 -15.73 -9.21 4.35
C THR A 142 -14.48 -8.43 3.98
N THR A 143 -14.39 -7.89 2.77
CA THR A 143 -13.20 -7.21 2.25
C THR A 143 -13.37 -5.70 2.24
N THR A 144 -12.25 -4.97 2.32
CA THR A 144 -12.24 -3.50 2.23
C THR A 144 -12.56 -3.05 0.80
N ASP A 145 -11.92 -3.71 -0.17
CA ASP A 145 -12.20 -3.57 -1.59
C ASP A 145 -13.22 -4.65 -1.94
N HIS A 146 -14.34 -4.25 -2.51
CA HIS A 146 -15.50 -5.13 -2.71
C HIS A 146 -15.44 -5.88 -4.03
N GLU A 147 -14.88 -5.23 -5.06
CA GLU A 147 -14.78 -5.80 -6.40
C GLU A 147 -13.61 -6.78 -6.49
N PRO A 148 -13.79 -7.98 -7.04
CA PRO A 148 -12.72 -8.97 -7.14
C PRO A 148 -11.45 -8.43 -7.78
N MET A 149 -11.57 -7.70 -8.90
CA MET A 149 -10.41 -7.11 -9.59
C MET A 149 -9.60 -6.21 -8.66
N ASP A 150 -10.26 -5.31 -7.92
CA ASP A 150 -9.62 -4.42 -6.96
C ASP A 150 -8.94 -5.21 -5.83
N ILE A 151 -9.59 -6.28 -5.32
CA ILE A 151 -9.02 -7.13 -4.27
C ILE A 151 -7.69 -7.76 -4.73
N PHE A 152 -7.63 -8.28 -5.97
CA PHE A 152 -6.38 -8.85 -6.50
C PHE A 152 -5.32 -7.78 -6.74
N ARG A 153 -5.68 -6.62 -7.28
CA ARG A 153 -4.77 -5.49 -7.47
C ARG A 153 -4.14 -5.04 -6.15
N VAL A 154 -4.94 -4.91 -5.09
CA VAL A 154 -4.47 -4.59 -3.74
C VAL A 154 -3.60 -5.70 -3.16
N GLY A 155 -3.92 -6.97 -3.44
CA GLY A 155 -3.08 -8.12 -3.06
C GLY A 155 -1.69 -8.09 -3.71
N ILE A 156 -1.61 -7.73 -4.98
CA ILE A 156 -0.35 -7.53 -5.72
C ILE A 156 0.45 -6.37 -5.11
N GLU A 157 -0.20 -5.24 -4.84
CA GLU A 157 0.47 -4.12 -4.17
C GLU A 157 0.96 -4.50 -2.77
N ALA A 158 0.22 -5.32 -2.03
CA ALA A 158 0.64 -5.79 -0.71
C ALA A 158 1.91 -6.65 -0.78
N ALA A 159 2.08 -7.45 -1.83
CA ALA A 159 3.35 -8.14 -2.08
C ALA A 159 4.47 -7.13 -2.36
N GLY A 160 4.22 -6.12 -3.19
CA GLY A 160 5.17 -5.04 -3.46
C GLY A 160 5.60 -4.27 -2.20
N ARG A 161 4.64 -3.84 -1.38
CA ARG A 161 4.92 -3.18 -0.09
C ARG A 161 5.74 -4.08 0.83
N ALA A 162 5.47 -5.39 0.87
CA ALA A 162 6.27 -6.31 1.66
C ALA A 162 7.74 -6.26 1.24
N LEU A 163 8.02 -6.36 -0.05
CA LEU A 163 9.38 -6.27 -0.58
C LEU A 163 10.05 -4.92 -0.27
N ALA A 164 9.37 -3.81 -0.58
CA ALA A 164 9.92 -2.47 -0.39
C ALA A 164 10.22 -2.15 1.08
N GLN A 165 9.35 -2.55 2.02
CA GLN A 165 9.62 -2.33 3.44
C GLN A 165 10.77 -3.20 3.95
N HIS A 166 10.87 -4.46 3.50
CA HIS A 166 11.98 -5.33 3.92
C HIS A 166 13.32 -4.91 3.31
N ALA A 167 13.34 -4.14 2.22
CA ALA A 167 14.55 -3.52 1.70
C ALA A 167 15.18 -2.53 2.69
N LEU A 168 14.40 -1.94 3.60
CA LEU A 168 14.93 -1.13 4.70
C LEU A 168 15.80 -1.96 5.67
N LEU A 169 15.71 -3.29 5.62
CA LEU A 169 16.44 -4.21 6.49
C LEU A 169 17.60 -4.91 5.77
N ALA A 170 17.97 -4.48 4.55
CA ALA A 170 18.98 -5.17 3.74
C ALA A 170 20.29 -5.47 4.50
N ARG A 171 20.72 -4.57 5.39
CA ARG A 171 21.91 -4.75 6.25
C ARG A 171 21.84 -5.93 7.22
N GLN A 172 20.64 -6.40 7.55
CA GLN A 172 20.41 -7.55 8.43
C GLN A 172 20.34 -8.88 7.65
N THR A 173 20.53 -8.82 6.33
CA THR A 173 20.41 -9.96 5.42
C THR A 173 21.76 -10.24 4.74
N PRO A 174 21.96 -11.43 4.16
CA PRO A 174 23.10 -11.68 3.28
C PRO A 174 22.90 -11.09 1.86
N TYR A 175 21.70 -10.62 1.53
CA TYR A 175 21.35 -10.16 0.19
C TYR A 175 21.98 -8.78 -0.10
N ARG A 176 22.62 -8.63 -1.26
CA ARG A 176 23.37 -7.43 -1.68
C ARG A 176 22.81 -6.78 -2.92
N SER A 177 21.85 -7.40 -3.58
CA SER A 177 21.10 -6.81 -4.69
C SER A 177 19.59 -6.86 -4.46
N ALA A 178 18.85 -6.02 -5.19
CA ALA A 178 17.38 -6.04 -5.19
C ALA A 178 16.83 -7.42 -5.59
N ILE A 179 17.46 -8.06 -6.59
CA ILE A 179 17.08 -9.39 -7.07
C ILE A 179 17.29 -10.45 -5.98
N GLU A 180 18.47 -10.47 -5.36
CA GLU A 180 18.77 -11.39 -4.25
C GLU A 180 17.81 -11.21 -3.09
N LEU A 181 17.44 -9.97 -2.76
CA LEU A 181 16.46 -9.70 -1.71
C LEU A 181 15.10 -10.31 -2.05
N ALA A 182 14.59 -10.10 -3.26
CA ALA A 182 13.27 -10.61 -3.67
C ALA A 182 13.21 -12.14 -3.67
N LEU A 183 14.24 -12.79 -4.23
CA LEU A 183 14.37 -14.25 -4.23
C LEU A 183 14.53 -14.79 -2.80
N GLY A 184 15.41 -14.18 -2.01
CA GLY A 184 15.66 -14.56 -0.63
C GLY A 184 14.44 -14.40 0.26
N MET A 185 13.64 -13.34 0.08
CA MET A 185 12.36 -13.16 0.78
C MET A 185 11.35 -14.25 0.45
N ARG A 186 11.27 -14.68 -0.82
CA ARG A 186 10.41 -15.79 -1.26
C ARG A 186 10.86 -17.10 -0.63
N GLU A 187 12.14 -17.44 -0.75
CA GLU A 187 12.73 -18.67 -0.21
C GLU A 187 12.66 -18.75 1.31
N SER A 188 12.80 -17.60 1.98
CA SER A 188 12.65 -17.47 3.43
C SER A 188 11.18 -17.50 3.91
N GLY A 189 10.21 -17.50 2.99
CA GLY A 189 8.78 -17.44 3.32
C GLY A 189 8.34 -16.12 3.96
N LEU A 190 9.06 -15.01 3.73
CA LEU A 190 8.76 -13.72 4.36
C LEU A 190 7.45 -13.11 3.86
N PHE A 191 7.09 -13.28 2.58
CA PHE A 191 5.77 -12.86 2.08
C PHE A 191 4.62 -13.55 2.84
N SER A 192 4.76 -14.85 3.09
CA SER A 192 3.81 -15.62 3.92
C SER A 192 3.83 -15.18 5.39
N ALA A 193 4.99 -14.85 5.94
CA ALA A 193 5.11 -14.30 7.29
C ALA A 193 4.37 -12.96 7.42
N VAL A 194 4.51 -12.05 6.45
CA VAL A 194 3.78 -10.78 6.41
C VAL A 194 2.27 -11.05 6.34
N ALA A 195 1.83 -11.85 5.36
CA ALA A 195 0.41 -12.12 5.13
C ALA A 195 -0.31 -12.76 6.35
N THR A 196 0.40 -13.51 7.19
CA THR A 196 -0.21 -14.26 8.30
C THR A 196 0.02 -13.63 9.67
N ARG A 197 1.17 -12.95 9.88
CA ARG A 197 1.56 -12.44 11.20
C ARG A 197 1.28 -10.97 11.39
N TRP A 198 1.38 -10.17 10.33
CA TRP A 198 1.06 -8.75 10.44
C TRP A 198 -0.45 -8.57 10.55
N TYR A 199 -0.88 -7.45 11.15
CA TYR A 199 -2.26 -7.02 11.08
C TYR A 199 -2.47 -6.10 9.87
N TRP A 200 -3.69 -6.04 9.33
CA TRP A 200 -3.96 -5.53 7.98
C TRP A 200 -3.50 -4.08 7.76
N GLU A 201 -3.75 -3.20 8.73
CA GLU A 201 -3.34 -1.79 8.62
C GLU A 201 -1.83 -1.57 8.83
N LEU A 202 -1.14 -2.48 9.52
CA LEU A 202 0.26 -2.28 9.89
C LEU A 202 1.13 -2.06 8.66
N GLN A 203 0.94 -2.88 7.62
CA GLN A 203 1.80 -2.84 6.44
C GLN A 203 1.66 -1.52 5.70
N ALA A 204 0.42 -1.15 5.36
CA ALA A 204 0.15 0.07 4.60
C ALA A 204 0.55 1.33 5.38
N SER A 205 0.25 1.40 6.68
CA SER A 205 0.56 2.57 7.49
C SER A 205 2.07 2.79 7.70
N THR A 206 2.83 1.72 7.90
CA THR A 206 4.27 1.78 8.12
C THR A 206 5.04 1.97 6.81
N TYR A 207 4.55 1.43 5.69
CA TYR A 207 5.10 1.67 4.35
C TYR A 207 5.07 3.15 3.98
N ARG A 208 3.92 3.80 4.16
CA ARG A 208 3.71 5.23 3.87
C ARG A 208 4.57 6.17 4.75
N ARG A 209 5.02 5.67 5.89
CA ARG A 209 5.87 6.40 6.84
C ARG A 209 7.34 6.04 6.72
N GLY A 210 7.72 5.14 5.81
CA GLY A 210 9.09 4.70 5.65
C GLY A 210 9.65 4.02 6.90
N MET A 211 8.85 3.18 7.56
CA MET A 211 9.28 2.46 8.76
C MET A 211 8.90 0.98 8.68
N ILE A 212 9.58 0.14 9.45
CA ILE A 212 9.27 -1.29 9.57
C ILE A 212 9.60 -1.81 10.98
N PRO A 213 8.66 -2.46 11.70
CA PRO A 213 8.85 -2.93 13.08
C PRO A 213 9.32 -4.38 13.16
N VAL A 214 10.30 -4.78 12.35
CA VAL A 214 10.81 -6.15 12.36
C VAL A 214 12.33 -6.18 12.29
N THR A 215 12.90 -7.21 12.90
CA THR A 215 14.31 -7.55 12.85
C THR A 215 14.47 -8.92 12.18
N LEU A 216 15.40 -9.01 11.25
CA LEU A 216 15.78 -10.24 10.56
C LEU A 216 17.03 -10.85 11.17
N ILE A 217 17.07 -12.18 11.18
CA ILE A 217 18.22 -12.99 11.58
C ILE A 217 18.57 -13.89 10.39
N ALA A 218 19.77 -13.70 9.84
CA ALA A 218 20.32 -14.59 8.83
C ALA A 218 20.54 -16.00 9.38
N GLN A 219 20.20 -17.00 8.59
CA GLN A 219 20.38 -18.41 8.90
C GLN A 219 21.62 -18.96 8.17
N PRO A 220 22.20 -20.09 8.62
CA PRO A 220 23.37 -20.69 7.98
C PRO A 220 23.15 -21.10 6.51
N ASP A 221 21.91 -21.36 6.11
CA ASP A 221 21.53 -21.72 4.74
C ASP A 221 21.33 -20.52 3.80
N GLY A 222 21.60 -19.29 4.27
CA GLY A 222 21.40 -18.06 3.52
C GLY A 222 19.97 -17.51 3.55
N THR A 223 19.02 -18.21 4.16
CA THR A 223 17.67 -17.67 4.40
C THR A 223 17.67 -16.69 5.58
N VAL A 224 16.58 -15.96 5.76
CA VAL A 224 16.38 -15.03 6.88
C VAL A 224 15.08 -15.34 7.60
N ARG A 225 15.01 -15.04 8.90
CA ARG A 225 13.77 -15.20 9.70
C ARG A 225 13.56 -13.99 10.59
N TYR A 226 12.31 -13.71 10.95
CA TYR A 226 12.03 -12.77 12.03
C TYR A 226 12.63 -13.24 13.35
N SER A 227 13.22 -12.31 14.11
CA SER A 227 13.67 -12.60 15.47
C SER A 227 12.52 -13.06 16.36
N ALA A 228 12.81 -13.84 17.41
CA ALA A 228 11.79 -14.28 18.36
C ALA A 228 11.04 -13.09 18.99
N GLU A 229 11.78 -12.01 19.28
CA GLU A 229 11.24 -10.75 19.77
C GLU A 229 10.27 -10.11 18.77
N THR A 230 10.63 -10.02 17.49
CA THR A 230 9.76 -9.52 16.42
C THR A 230 8.46 -10.33 16.37
N VAL A 231 8.54 -11.65 16.42
CA VAL A 231 7.37 -12.53 16.38
C VAL A 231 6.45 -12.29 17.59
N ALA A 232 7.03 -12.12 18.78
CA ALA A 232 6.28 -11.81 19.99
C ALA A 232 5.63 -10.43 19.93
N THR A 233 6.36 -9.39 19.50
CA THR A 233 5.85 -8.02 19.36
C THR A 233 4.72 -7.94 18.35
N LEU A 234 4.90 -8.48 17.13
CA LEU A 234 3.85 -8.47 16.10
C LEU A 234 2.58 -9.17 16.57
N ARG A 235 2.72 -10.29 17.28
CA ARG A 235 1.59 -10.99 17.88
C ARG A 235 0.89 -10.14 18.94
N ALA A 236 1.65 -9.54 19.85
CA ALA A 236 1.10 -8.69 20.91
C ALA A 236 0.38 -7.46 20.33
N MET A 237 0.94 -6.82 19.30
CA MET A 237 0.28 -5.72 18.57
C MET A 237 -1.04 -6.18 17.97
N LYS A 238 -1.04 -7.30 17.24
CA LYS A 238 -2.24 -7.86 16.62
C LYS A 238 -3.32 -8.23 17.64
N ASP A 239 -2.94 -8.85 18.75
CA ASP A 239 -3.86 -9.21 19.84
C ASP A 239 -4.45 -7.96 20.51
N ALA A 240 -3.64 -6.90 20.72
CA ALA A 240 -4.11 -5.62 21.24
C ALA A 240 -5.12 -4.94 20.29
N THR A 241 -4.81 -4.87 18.99
CA THR A 241 -5.72 -4.32 17.98
C THR A 241 -7.07 -5.06 17.94
N ILE A 242 -7.05 -6.40 18.02
CA ILE A 242 -8.29 -7.20 18.07
C ILE A 242 -9.07 -6.90 19.36
N ALA A 243 -8.39 -6.81 20.51
CA ALA A 243 -9.02 -6.52 21.78
C ALA A 243 -9.68 -5.14 21.81
N ASP A 244 -9.03 -4.12 21.23
CA ASP A 244 -9.56 -2.77 21.10
C ASP A 244 -10.80 -2.75 20.19
N ALA A 245 -10.74 -3.40 19.02
CA ALA A 245 -11.87 -3.49 18.09
C ALA A 245 -13.09 -4.16 18.73
N HIS A 246 -12.88 -5.26 19.47
CA HIS A 246 -13.95 -5.93 20.21
C HIS A 246 -14.49 -5.07 21.36
N THR A 247 -13.67 -4.23 22.00
CA THR A 247 -14.12 -3.33 23.06
C THR A 247 -15.07 -2.28 22.51
N VAL A 248 -14.73 -1.66 21.38
CA VAL A 248 -15.61 -0.71 20.67
C VAL A 248 -16.92 -1.38 20.29
N MET A 249 -16.86 -2.55 19.65
CA MET A 249 -18.06 -3.28 19.24
C MET A 249 -18.93 -3.70 20.43
N ARG A 250 -18.32 -4.22 21.51
CA ARG A 250 -19.09 -4.62 22.71
C ARG A 250 -19.81 -3.43 23.34
N ARG A 251 -19.15 -2.27 23.43
CA ARG A 251 -19.79 -1.05 23.91
C ARG A 251 -20.99 -0.69 23.02
N ALA A 252 -20.78 -0.65 21.72
CA ALA A 252 -21.84 -0.29 20.77
C ALA A 252 -23.05 -1.24 20.84
N THR A 253 -22.81 -2.56 20.89
CA THR A 253 -23.89 -3.55 20.81
C THR A 253 -24.52 -3.90 22.16
N HIS A 254 -23.77 -3.90 23.26
CA HIS A 254 -24.28 -4.30 24.57
C HIS A 254 -24.65 -3.13 25.48
N VAL A 255 -23.90 -2.02 25.42
CA VAL A 255 -24.18 -0.84 26.27
C VAL A 255 -25.15 0.10 25.57
N GLU A 256 -24.94 0.34 24.27
CA GLU A 256 -25.75 1.30 23.50
C GLU A 256 -26.89 0.64 22.71
N GLY A 257 -26.97 -0.70 22.71
CA GLY A 257 -28.05 -1.46 22.09
C GLY A 257 -28.09 -1.39 20.55
N LEU A 258 -27.00 -0.96 19.91
CA LEU A 258 -26.94 -0.83 18.46
C LEU A 258 -26.87 -2.20 17.78
N SER A 259 -27.53 -2.32 16.62
CA SER A 259 -27.28 -3.45 15.71
C SER A 259 -25.85 -3.37 15.17
N ILE A 260 -25.29 -4.50 14.69
CA ILE A 260 -23.93 -4.51 14.10
C ILE A 260 -23.79 -3.47 12.97
N PRO A 261 -24.70 -3.36 12.00
CA PRO A 261 -24.60 -2.33 10.96
C PRO A 261 -24.61 -0.90 11.52
N ALA A 262 -25.46 -0.61 12.51
CA ALA A 262 -25.53 0.70 13.14
C ALA A 262 -24.27 1.02 13.97
N ALA A 263 -23.72 0.03 14.66
CA ALA A 263 -22.45 0.15 15.37
C ALA A 263 -21.29 0.45 14.43
N LEU A 264 -21.19 -0.28 13.30
CA LEU A 264 -20.16 -0.05 12.28
C LEU A 264 -20.27 1.35 11.66
N ALA A 265 -21.48 1.84 11.43
CA ALA A 265 -21.71 3.18 10.90
C ALA A 265 -21.33 4.27 11.92
N LYS A 266 -21.75 4.13 13.18
CA LYS A 266 -21.49 5.11 14.24
C LYS A 266 -20.00 5.17 14.63
N TYR A 267 -19.37 4.01 14.78
CA TYR A 267 -17.96 3.88 15.18
C TYR A 267 -17.05 3.70 13.98
N HIS A 268 -17.43 4.25 12.82
CA HIS A 268 -16.65 4.06 11.61
C HIS A 268 -15.21 4.50 11.84
N ASP A 269 -14.97 5.73 12.30
CA ASP A 269 -13.62 6.28 12.49
C ASP A 269 -12.79 5.45 13.49
N ASP A 270 -13.36 5.12 14.65
CA ASP A 270 -12.68 4.32 15.67
C ASP A 270 -12.33 2.91 15.14
N LEU A 271 -13.27 2.26 14.46
CA LEU A 271 -13.06 0.92 13.91
C LEU A 271 -12.20 0.92 12.65
N ASP A 272 -12.17 2.00 11.89
CA ASP A 272 -11.29 2.16 10.73
C ASP A 272 -9.84 2.30 11.22
N LEU A 273 -9.60 3.05 12.29
CA LEU A 273 -8.31 3.16 12.99
C LEU A 273 -7.85 1.83 13.63
N ILE A 274 -8.78 1.01 14.11
CA ILE A 274 -8.52 -0.23 14.88
C ILE A 274 -8.80 -1.50 14.04
N SER A 275 -9.13 -1.35 12.74
CA SER A 275 -9.56 -2.35 11.76
C SER A 275 -10.95 -3.00 11.99
N ARG A 276 -11.93 -2.55 11.18
CA ARG A 276 -13.32 -3.08 11.10
C ARG A 276 -13.38 -4.59 10.97
N GLN A 277 -12.48 -5.18 10.19
CA GLN A 277 -12.47 -6.62 9.95
C GLN A 277 -12.17 -7.42 11.22
N TYR A 278 -11.45 -6.87 12.20
CA TYR A 278 -11.23 -7.52 13.50
C TYR A 278 -12.43 -7.39 14.43
N ALA A 279 -13.14 -6.26 14.37
CA ALA A 279 -14.36 -6.05 15.14
C ALA A 279 -15.45 -7.10 14.89
N LEU A 280 -15.45 -7.70 13.69
CA LEU A 280 -16.41 -8.72 13.26
C LEU A 280 -15.92 -10.16 13.46
N LEU A 281 -14.72 -10.37 14.00
CA LEU A 281 -14.21 -11.71 14.26
C LEU A 281 -14.93 -12.36 15.45
N PRO A 282 -15.28 -13.65 15.36
CA PRO A 282 -15.71 -14.38 16.54
C PRO A 282 -14.60 -14.44 17.58
N ALA A 283 -14.95 -14.37 18.86
CA ALA A 283 -14.00 -14.48 19.96
C ALA A 283 -13.15 -15.76 19.84
N GLY A 284 -11.83 -15.62 20.07
CA GLY A 284 -10.87 -16.73 19.94
C GLY A 284 -10.45 -17.06 18.51
N THR A 285 -11.03 -16.43 17.49
CA THR A 285 -10.62 -16.63 16.09
C THR A 285 -9.35 -15.86 15.78
N ARG A 286 -8.37 -16.54 15.17
CA ARG A 286 -7.18 -15.87 14.64
C ARG A 286 -7.42 -15.42 13.20
N PRO A 287 -7.21 -14.13 12.87
CA PRO A 287 -7.36 -13.68 11.50
C PRO A 287 -6.23 -14.22 10.63
N ALA A 288 -6.61 -14.84 9.52
CA ALA A 288 -5.72 -15.24 8.44
C ALA A 288 -6.01 -14.41 7.17
N CYS A 289 -4.96 -14.08 6.42
CA CYS A 289 -5.10 -13.46 5.11
C CYS A 289 -5.88 -14.38 4.17
N LEU A 290 -6.81 -13.80 3.41
CA LEU A 290 -7.66 -14.55 2.47
C LEU A 290 -6.82 -15.28 1.42
N ALA A 291 -5.73 -14.67 0.95
CA ALA A 291 -4.86 -15.27 -0.05
C ALA A 291 -4.03 -16.43 0.50
N ALA A 292 -3.84 -16.52 1.82
CA ALA A 292 -3.03 -17.55 2.47
C ALA A 292 -3.85 -18.77 2.93
N MET A 293 -5.18 -18.76 2.78
CA MET A 293 -6.02 -19.89 3.18
C MET A 293 -5.99 -20.98 2.09
N PRO A 294 -5.71 -22.25 2.46
CA PRO A 294 -5.71 -23.34 1.51
C PRO A 294 -7.13 -23.81 1.19
N HIS A 295 -7.36 -24.13 -0.08
CA HIS A 295 -8.60 -24.74 -0.58
C HIS A 295 -8.29 -26.04 -1.31
N HIS A 296 -9.31 -26.86 -1.50
CA HIS A 296 -9.23 -28.04 -2.36
C HIS A 296 -10.07 -27.77 -3.61
N LEU A 297 -9.41 -27.47 -4.73
CA LEU A 297 -10.05 -27.08 -5.98
C LEU A 297 -9.38 -27.77 -7.16
N GLY A 298 -10.14 -28.18 -8.19
CA GLY A 298 -9.60 -28.89 -9.36
C GLY A 298 -8.83 -30.18 -9.04
N GLY A 299 -9.17 -30.86 -7.93
CA GLY A 299 -8.52 -32.10 -7.51
C GLY A 299 -7.20 -31.92 -6.72
N GLY A 300 -6.82 -30.70 -6.35
CA GLY A 300 -5.59 -30.45 -5.59
C GLY A 300 -5.70 -29.31 -4.58
N HIS A 301 -4.63 -29.07 -3.83
CA HIS A 301 -4.51 -27.94 -2.92
C HIS A 301 -4.22 -26.65 -3.70
N TYR A 302 -4.99 -25.61 -3.41
CA TYR A 302 -4.84 -24.30 -4.06
C TYR A 302 -4.83 -23.18 -3.02
N THR A 303 -3.85 -22.27 -3.14
CA THR A 303 -3.69 -21.09 -2.31
C THR A 303 -3.27 -19.94 -3.22
N VAL A 304 -3.92 -18.77 -3.11
CA VAL A 304 -3.67 -17.63 -4.00
C VAL A 304 -2.30 -17.00 -3.76
N LEU A 305 -1.85 -16.94 -2.50
CA LEU A 305 -0.65 -16.19 -2.10
C LEU A 305 0.62 -16.67 -2.84
N PRO A 306 0.96 -17.98 -2.90
CA PRO A 306 2.11 -18.44 -3.67
C PRO A 306 2.05 -18.03 -5.15
N VAL A 307 0.88 -18.13 -5.80
CA VAL A 307 0.70 -17.75 -7.21
C VAL A 307 1.05 -16.28 -7.43
N VAL A 308 0.59 -15.39 -6.54
CA VAL A 308 0.90 -13.96 -6.60
C VAL A 308 2.38 -13.70 -6.32
N VAL A 309 2.94 -14.32 -5.28
CA VAL A 309 4.34 -14.10 -4.87
C VAL A 309 5.32 -14.58 -5.94
N ASP A 310 5.10 -15.76 -6.50
CA ASP A 310 5.99 -16.34 -7.52
C ASP A 310 6.02 -15.48 -8.78
N GLN A 311 4.83 -15.05 -9.25
CA GLN A 311 4.74 -14.17 -10.41
C GLN A 311 5.33 -12.79 -10.10
N PHE A 312 5.06 -12.23 -8.92
CA PHE A 312 5.59 -10.95 -8.50
C PHE A 312 7.11 -10.95 -8.45
N VAL A 313 7.74 -11.94 -7.81
CA VAL A 313 9.20 -12.03 -7.75
C VAL A 313 9.79 -12.21 -9.15
N THR A 314 9.17 -13.04 -9.99
CA THR A 314 9.62 -13.26 -11.37
C THR A 314 9.64 -11.95 -12.16
N VAL A 315 8.53 -11.22 -12.19
CA VAL A 315 8.42 -9.94 -12.92
C VAL A 315 9.32 -8.87 -12.30
N PHE A 316 9.46 -8.86 -10.97
CA PHE A 316 10.37 -7.93 -10.28
C PHE A 316 11.83 -8.11 -10.71
N THR A 317 12.31 -9.35 -10.83
CA THR A 317 13.69 -9.58 -11.30
C THR A 317 13.92 -9.00 -12.70
N GLN A 318 12.91 -9.06 -13.56
CA GLN A 318 12.96 -8.50 -14.91
C GLN A 318 12.91 -6.97 -14.88
N ALA A 319 12.03 -6.38 -14.06
CA ALA A 319 11.90 -4.93 -13.90
C ALA A 319 13.20 -4.29 -13.39
N VAL A 320 13.86 -4.91 -12.41
CA VAL A 320 15.15 -4.42 -11.86
C VAL A 320 16.21 -4.29 -12.95
N SER A 321 16.32 -5.25 -13.87
CA SER A 321 17.30 -5.21 -14.96
C SER A 321 17.03 -4.15 -16.02
N ARG A 322 15.83 -3.54 -15.99
CA ARG A 322 15.32 -2.65 -17.03
C ARG A 322 15.04 -1.22 -16.59
N CYS A 323 15.08 -0.95 -15.29
CA CYS A 323 14.98 0.40 -14.74
C CYS A 323 16.37 1.05 -14.71
N GLU A 324 16.52 2.14 -15.45
CA GLU A 324 17.63 3.09 -15.28
C GLU A 324 17.12 4.27 -14.46
N LEU A 325 17.73 4.54 -13.32
CA LEU A 325 17.25 5.58 -12.40
C LEU A 325 18.11 6.82 -12.51
N VAL A 326 17.46 7.97 -12.61
CA VAL A 326 18.14 9.27 -12.59
C VAL A 326 17.52 10.11 -11.50
N GLU A 327 18.35 10.49 -10.52
CA GLU A 327 17.96 11.48 -9.54
C GLU A 327 17.95 12.86 -10.19
N VAL A 328 16.84 13.58 -10.06
CA VAL A 328 16.70 14.95 -10.53
C VAL A 328 16.48 15.88 -9.34
N SER A 329 17.01 17.09 -9.40
CA SER A 329 16.77 18.11 -8.38
C SER A 329 15.36 18.66 -8.54
N ALA A 330 14.56 18.59 -7.47
CA ALA A 330 13.31 19.35 -7.40
C ALA A 330 13.69 20.82 -7.15
N ALA A 331 13.64 21.67 -8.18
CA ALA A 331 13.49 23.10 -7.94
C ALA A 331 12.06 23.28 -7.42
N LEU A 332 11.92 23.54 -6.12
CA LEU A 332 10.66 24.06 -5.60
C LEU A 332 10.54 25.47 -6.18
N ASP A 333 9.57 25.69 -7.05
CA ASP A 333 9.24 27.03 -7.53
C ASP A 333 8.58 27.78 -6.36
N GLU A 334 9.41 28.41 -5.53
CA GLU A 334 8.97 29.22 -4.37
C GLU A 334 8.12 30.45 -4.79
N ASP A 335 8.03 30.74 -6.09
CA ASP A 335 7.31 31.88 -6.67
C ASP A 335 5.78 31.71 -6.78
N THR A 336 5.20 30.56 -6.42
CA THR A 336 3.73 30.33 -6.54
C THR A 336 2.90 30.61 -5.29
N ALA A 337 3.52 31.09 -4.20
CA ALA A 337 2.85 31.24 -2.89
C ALA A 337 1.78 32.37 -2.81
N ASP A 338 1.81 33.36 -3.71
CA ASP A 338 0.95 34.56 -3.65
C ASP A 338 -0.09 34.69 -4.77
N ARG A 339 -0.33 33.63 -5.56
CA ARG A 339 -1.37 33.66 -6.60
C ARG A 339 -2.78 33.37 -6.05
N ALA A 340 -3.79 34.01 -6.63
CA ALA A 340 -5.18 33.70 -6.33
C ALA A 340 -5.50 32.24 -6.72
N ALA A 341 -6.33 31.56 -5.92
CA ALA A 341 -6.70 30.17 -6.18
C ALA A 341 -7.40 30.04 -7.55
N THR A 342 -6.86 29.20 -8.42
CA THR A 342 -7.38 28.87 -9.74
C THR A 342 -8.10 27.52 -9.71
N ALA A 343 -8.79 27.16 -10.81
CA ALA A 343 -9.37 25.82 -10.96
C ALA A 343 -8.32 24.69 -10.85
N GLU A 344 -7.04 24.98 -11.13
CA GLU A 344 -5.94 24.02 -10.97
C GLU A 344 -5.65 23.71 -9.50
N ASP A 345 -5.92 24.63 -8.57
CA ASP A 345 -5.66 24.42 -7.14
C ASP A 345 -6.66 23.44 -6.50
N GLN A 346 -7.74 23.09 -7.21
CA GLN A 346 -8.71 22.08 -6.81
C GLN A 346 -8.19 20.65 -7.01
N VAL A 347 -7.22 20.46 -7.91
CA VAL A 347 -6.65 19.15 -8.22
C VAL A 347 -5.36 18.96 -7.43
N PHE A 348 -5.21 17.78 -6.85
CA PHE A 348 -3.96 17.33 -6.25
C PHE A 348 -3.87 15.82 -6.30
N TYR A 349 -2.72 15.26 -5.94
CA TYR A 349 -2.51 13.82 -5.96
C TYR A 349 -2.12 13.32 -4.58
N VAL A 350 -2.56 12.10 -4.27
CA VAL A 350 -2.16 11.37 -3.05
C VAL A 350 -1.54 10.03 -3.47
N PRO A 351 -0.24 10.02 -3.78
CA PRO A 351 0.46 8.84 -4.30
C PRO A 351 0.35 7.59 -3.42
N ASP A 352 0.31 7.80 -2.10
CA ASP A 352 0.22 6.74 -1.09
C ASP A 352 -1.18 6.10 -0.93
N MET A 353 -2.19 6.56 -1.67
CA MET A 353 -3.56 6.04 -1.63
C MET A 353 -3.63 4.71 -2.39
N THR A 354 -3.99 3.60 -1.74
CA THR A 354 -3.83 2.25 -2.32
C THR A 354 -5.08 1.38 -2.32
N CYS A 355 -6.12 1.75 -1.58
CA CYS A 355 -7.37 0.99 -1.50
C CYS A 355 -8.57 1.91 -1.20
N LYS A 356 -9.78 1.37 -1.23
CA LYS A 356 -11.02 2.12 -0.90
C LYS A 356 -11.04 2.68 0.52
N HIS A 357 -10.31 2.09 1.48
CA HIS A 357 -10.15 2.68 2.81
C HIS A 357 -9.39 4.01 2.73
N CYS A 358 -8.31 4.09 1.94
CA CYS A 358 -7.57 5.33 1.78
C CYS A 358 -8.43 6.45 1.17
N VAL A 359 -9.25 6.12 0.16
CA VAL A 359 -10.24 7.03 -0.44
C VAL A 359 -11.16 7.60 0.63
N ARG A 360 -11.75 6.74 1.46
CA ARG A 360 -12.65 7.15 2.55
C ARG A 360 -11.95 8.00 3.59
N THR A 361 -10.73 7.62 4.02
CA THR A 361 -9.96 8.40 5.00
C THR A 361 -9.64 9.80 4.49
N ILE A 362 -9.14 9.91 3.25
CA ILE A 362 -8.79 11.21 2.65
C ILE A 362 -10.06 12.07 2.47
N GLY A 363 -11.13 11.47 1.95
CA GLY A 363 -12.43 12.14 1.81
C GLY A 363 -12.97 12.64 3.15
N GLY A 364 -12.99 11.79 4.17
CA GLY A 364 -13.46 12.14 5.51
C GLY A 364 -12.62 13.23 6.18
N VAL A 365 -11.29 13.23 6.00
CA VAL A 365 -10.43 14.33 6.48
C VAL A 365 -10.83 15.65 5.82
N LEU A 366 -11.00 15.69 4.50
CA LEU A 366 -11.38 16.90 3.77
C LEU A 366 -12.79 17.39 4.18
N GLU A 367 -13.76 16.49 4.24
CA GLU A 367 -15.14 16.80 4.63
C GLU A 367 -15.23 17.30 6.07
N SER A 368 -14.44 16.75 7.00
CA SER A 368 -14.37 17.25 8.40
C SER A 368 -13.86 18.68 8.50
N MET A 369 -13.13 19.14 7.48
CA MET A 369 -12.64 20.51 7.35
C MET A 369 -13.58 21.42 6.54
N ASP A 370 -14.79 20.95 6.24
CA ASP A 370 -15.82 21.65 5.46
C ASP A 370 -15.35 21.96 4.02
N ILE A 371 -14.54 21.05 3.45
CA ILE A 371 -14.04 21.06 2.07
C ILE A 371 -14.86 20.05 1.27
N ARG A 372 -15.53 20.52 0.21
CA ARG A 372 -16.31 19.64 -0.66
C ARG A 372 -15.38 18.81 -1.54
N VAL A 373 -15.52 17.50 -1.45
CA VAL A 373 -14.83 16.54 -2.32
C VAL A 373 -15.70 16.31 -3.56
N VAL A 374 -15.16 16.61 -4.73
CA VAL A 374 -15.84 16.38 -6.02
C VAL A 374 -15.58 14.94 -6.49
N GLU A 375 -14.33 14.50 -6.40
CA GLU A 375 -13.91 13.18 -6.87
C GLU A 375 -12.62 12.73 -6.19
N ILE A 376 -12.50 11.43 -5.93
CA ILE A 376 -11.25 10.77 -5.57
C ILE A 376 -11.07 9.55 -6.47
N ASP A 377 -10.13 9.62 -7.40
CA ASP A 377 -9.75 8.53 -8.29
C ASP A 377 -8.60 7.72 -7.66
N LEU A 378 -8.91 6.48 -7.27
CA LEU A 378 -7.95 5.57 -6.66
C LEU A 378 -6.86 5.11 -7.63
N ILE A 379 -7.18 4.95 -8.92
CA ILE A 379 -6.25 4.43 -9.92
C ILE A 379 -5.25 5.51 -10.28
N SER A 380 -5.72 6.70 -10.65
CA SER A 380 -4.85 7.82 -11.03
C SER A 380 -4.26 8.58 -9.83
N LYS A 381 -4.62 8.18 -8.59
CA LYS A 381 -4.24 8.85 -7.33
C LYS A 381 -4.68 10.31 -7.25
N ARG A 382 -5.68 10.71 -8.03
CA ARG A 382 -6.09 12.10 -8.21
C ARG A 382 -7.25 12.43 -7.27
N VAL A 383 -7.20 13.61 -6.67
CA VAL A 383 -8.26 14.16 -5.84
C VAL A 383 -8.68 15.51 -6.41
N VAL A 384 -10.00 15.72 -6.49
CA VAL A 384 -10.61 17.01 -6.81
C VAL A 384 -11.39 17.49 -5.60
N ALA A 385 -11.00 18.63 -5.05
CA ALA A 385 -11.62 19.21 -3.87
C ALA A 385 -11.75 20.74 -4.00
N GLU A 386 -12.86 21.28 -3.53
CA GLU A 386 -13.15 22.72 -3.59
C GLU A 386 -12.53 23.44 -2.38
N PHE A 387 -11.28 23.88 -2.52
CA PHE A 387 -10.62 24.68 -1.49
C PHE A 387 -11.09 26.14 -1.52
N ARG A 388 -11.32 26.72 -0.34
CA ARG A 388 -11.77 28.12 -0.21
C ARG A 388 -10.65 29.14 -0.40
N SER A 389 -9.41 28.71 -0.21
CA SER A 389 -8.20 29.54 -0.32
C SER A 389 -6.93 28.67 -0.33
N PRO A 390 -5.78 29.20 -0.80
CA PRO A 390 -4.49 28.50 -0.71
C PRO A 390 -4.12 28.13 0.74
N ARG A 391 -4.46 28.98 1.71
CA ARG A 391 -4.24 28.70 3.14
C ARG A 391 -5.10 27.53 3.64
N ASN A 392 -6.36 27.44 3.20
CA ASN A 392 -7.23 26.32 3.53
C ASN A 392 -6.70 25.01 2.92
N ARG A 393 -6.19 25.06 1.68
CA ARG A 393 -5.51 23.94 1.02
C ARG A 393 -4.26 23.48 1.76
N ALA A 394 -3.38 24.41 2.16
CA ALA A 394 -2.18 24.10 2.92
C ALA A 394 -2.52 23.39 4.24
N ARG A 395 -3.53 23.87 4.97
CA ARG A 395 -4.00 23.21 6.20
C ARG A 395 -4.55 21.80 5.94
N ALA A 396 -5.29 21.61 4.84
CA ALA A 396 -5.80 20.30 4.46
C ALA A 396 -4.65 19.34 4.12
N PHE A 397 -3.60 19.83 3.46
CA PHE A 397 -2.42 19.02 3.15
C PHE A 397 -1.70 18.58 4.42
N GLU A 398 -1.58 19.46 5.42
CA GLU A 398 -1.05 19.07 6.74
C GLU A 398 -1.93 18.02 7.43
N ALA A 399 -3.26 18.18 7.42
CA ALA A 399 -4.17 17.18 8.01
C ALA A 399 -4.07 15.82 7.32
N ILE A 400 -3.92 15.80 5.99
CA ILE A 400 -3.69 14.57 5.21
C ILE A 400 -2.32 13.95 5.56
N ARG A 401 -1.28 14.78 5.77
CA ARG A 401 0.06 14.34 6.23
C ARG A 401 0.03 13.76 7.63
N ASP A 402 -0.75 14.31 8.54
CA ASP A 402 -0.97 13.76 9.87
C ASP A 402 -1.64 12.37 9.80
N GLY A 403 -2.53 12.17 8.83
CA GLY A 403 -3.07 10.86 8.45
C GLY A 403 -2.01 9.88 7.92
N GLY A 404 -0.83 10.38 7.52
CA GLY A 404 0.29 9.63 6.98
C GLY A 404 0.27 9.47 5.47
N TYR A 405 -0.42 10.35 4.78
CA TYR A 405 -0.42 10.43 3.31
C TYR A 405 0.43 11.62 2.86
N ASN A 406 1.01 11.56 1.66
CA ASN A 406 1.83 12.66 1.16
C ASN A 406 1.14 13.34 -0.03
N PRO A 407 0.28 14.35 0.19
CA PRO A 407 -0.36 15.07 -0.89
C PRO A 407 0.68 15.91 -1.64
N VAL A 408 0.62 15.85 -2.96
CA VAL A 408 1.45 16.64 -3.89
C VAL A 408 0.56 17.50 -4.77
N ALA A 409 0.97 18.74 -4.98
CA ALA A 409 0.15 19.73 -5.68
C ALA A 409 0.01 19.42 -7.18
N GLU A 410 1.10 18.98 -7.78
CA GLU A 410 1.18 18.71 -9.22
C GLU A 410 1.61 17.26 -9.45
N LYS A 411 1.25 16.75 -10.62
CA LYS A 411 1.87 15.53 -11.14
C LYS A 411 3.32 15.89 -11.47
N PRO A 412 4.33 15.16 -10.98
CA PRO A 412 5.71 15.40 -11.39
C PRO A 412 5.77 15.29 -12.92
N GLU A 413 6.01 16.41 -13.60
CA GLU A 413 6.14 16.43 -15.05
C GLU A 413 7.34 15.55 -15.43
N ARG A 414 7.17 14.73 -16.46
CA ARG A 414 8.36 14.23 -17.18
C ARG A 414 9.06 15.47 -17.69
N ALA A 415 10.31 15.72 -17.29
CA ALA A 415 11.10 16.77 -17.90
C ALA A 415 10.98 16.59 -19.42
N ALA A 416 10.37 17.57 -20.08
CA ALA A 416 10.05 17.49 -21.49
C ALA A 416 11.30 17.09 -22.29
N GLU A 417 11.13 16.21 -23.28
CA GLU A 417 12.10 16.01 -24.36
C GLU A 417 12.22 17.31 -25.17
N GLY A 418 12.87 18.30 -24.58
CA GLY A 418 13.32 19.51 -25.24
C GLY A 418 14.67 19.23 -25.86
N VAL A 419 14.67 18.57 -27.02
CA VAL A 419 15.78 18.68 -27.97
C VAL A 419 15.89 20.17 -28.31
N ARG A 420 16.71 20.90 -27.55
CA ARG A 420 17.29 22.15 -28.04
C ARG A 420 18.31 21.74 -29.10
N THR A 421 17.85 21.54 -30.32
CA THR A 421 18.68 21.69 -31.51
C THR A 421 19.27 23.10 -31.43
N ALA A 422 20.53 23.18 -30.98
CA ALA A 422 21.34 24.36 -31.18
C ALA A 422 21.49 24.53 -32.70
N ALA A 423 20.76 25.49 -33.26
CA ALA A 423 21.03 25.96 -34.60
C ALA A 423 22.45 26.53 -34.64
N PRO A 424 23.31 26.13 -35.58
CA PRO A 424 24.59 26.78 -35.77
C PRO A 424 24.34 28.18 -36.33
N SER A 425 24.75 29.20 -35.57
CA SER A 425 24.79 30.57 -36.07
C SER A 425 25.99 30.73 -37.00
N GLU A 426 25.74 30.58 -38.30
CA GLU A 426 26.64 31.07 -39.34
C GLU A 426 26.50 32.59 -39.50
N THR A 427 27.67 33.26 -39.59
CA THR A 427 27.94 34.58 -40.19
C THR A 427 27.53 35.88 -39.47
N ALA A 428 28.55 36.63 -39.01
CA ALA A 428 28.99 37.93 -39.56
C ALA A 428 30.33 38.31 -38.89
N VAL A 429 31.45 38.27 -39.63
CA VAL A 429 32.24 39.44 -40.11
C VAL A 429 32.76 40.34 -38.99
#